data_AF-A0A800LRM6-F1
#
_entry.id   AF-A0A800LRM6-F1
#
_cell.length_a   1.000
_cell.length_b   1.000
_cell.length_c   1.000
_cell.angle_alpha   90.00
_cell.angle_beta   90.00
_cell.angle_gamma   90.00
#
_symmetry.space_group_name_H-M   'P 1'
#
loop_
_entity.id
_entity.type
_entity.pdbx_description
1 polymer ?
#
loop_
_entity_poly.entity_id
_entity_poly.type
_entity_poly.pdbx_seq_one_letter_code
_entity_poly.pdbx_strand_id
1 'polypeptide(L)'
;TDSSSGVEVVNKAVQAMSDIEQSSGKIVSIITLIDGIAFQTNLLALNASVEAARAGEHGRGFAVVAGEVRTLAQRAADAAKDIKGLIEDSSSKVQEGRSLVNQTGESLASISESITKVSDIVTEIATATSQQTTVVNQINSAVGQLENVNQQNVALVEESSASSYSLSDQTKALKQQISFFKVNNSGISTPTVAPLKSAEEVFGAQALAEITTPSAKPTPSASSGNKDDDWQEF
;
A
#
# COMPACT_ATOMS: atom_id res chain seq x y z
N THR A 1 16.53 -9.46 7.09
CA THR A 1 17.78 -9.85 7.80
C THR A 1 18.67 -10.75 6.95
N ASP A 2 18.11 -11.49 5.98
CA ASP A 2 18.88 -12.47 5.17
C ASP A 2 19.74 -11.87 4.05
N SER A 3 19.41 -10.70 3.49
CA SER A 3 20.27 -10.09 2.46
C SER A 3 21.65 -9.68 3.00
N SER A 4 21.73 -9.28 4.28
CA SER A 4 22.99 -8.89 4.91
C SER A 4 23.93 -10.08 5.08
N SER A 5 23.41 -11.27 5.37
CA SER A 5 24.24 -12.48 5.53
C SER A 5 24.76 -12.97 4.18
N GLY A 6 23.96 -12.87 3.11
CA GLY A 6 24.38 -13.22 1.75
C GLY A 6 25.56 -12.38 1.26
N VAL A 7 25.49 -11.05 1.43
CA VAL A 7 26.58 -10.14 1.05
C VAL A 7 27.84 -10.39 1.89
N GLU A 8 27.69 -10.66 3.19
CA GLU A 8 28.80 -11.00 4.07
C GLU A 8 29.52 -12.30 3.64
N VAL A 9 28.77 -13.32 3.25
CA VAL A 9 29.33 -14.60 2.76
C VAL A 9 30.10 -14.40 1.47
N VAL A 10 29.58 -13.60 0.52
CA VAL A 10 30.31 -13.28 -0.71
C VAL A 10 31.61 -12.53 -0.41
N ASN A 11 31.58 -11.53 0.47
CA ASN A 11 32.78 -10.80 0.85
C ASN A 11 33.84 -11.71 1.49
N LYS A 12 33.42 -12.64 2.35
CA LYS A 12 34.32 -13.67 2.90
C LYS A 12 34.89 -14.58 1.82
N ALA A 13 34.09 -14.96 0.82
CA ALA A 13 34.57 -15.78 -0.29
C ALA A 13 35.60 -15.03 -1.16
N VAL A 14 35.39 -13.75 -1.44
CA VAL A 14 36.36 -12.90 -2.16
C VAL A 14 37.67 -12.80 -1.37
N GLN A 15 37.59 -12.58 -0.06
CA GLN A 15 38.76 -12.52 0.80
C GLN A 15 39.54 -13.85 0.78
N ALA A 16 38.84 -14.99 0.92
CA ALA A 16 39.47 -16.30 0.85
C ALA A 16 40.17 -16.55 -0.50
N MET A 17 39.58 -16.14 -1.62
CA MET A 17 40.22 -16.22 -2.93
C MET A 17 41.48 -15.35 -3.02
N SER A 18 41.46 -14.15 -2.43
CA SER A 18 42.64 -13.27 -2.35
C SER A 18 43.76 -13.88 -1.50
N ASP A 19 43.42 -14.55 -0.39
CA ASP A 19 44.39 -15.22 0.47
C ASP A 19 45.04 -16.42 -0.25
N ILE A 20 44.26 -17.17 -1.04
CA ILE A 20 44.75 -18.26 -1.90
C ILE A 20 45.70 -17.73 -2.98
N GLU A 21 45.38 -16.60 -3.62
CA GLU A 21 46.24 -15.94 -4.61
C GLU A 21 47.59 -15.54 -3.98
N GLN A 22 47.56 -14.91 -2.80
CA GLN A 22 48.77 -14.54 -2.07
C GLN A 22 49.61 -15.77 -1.67
N SER A 23 48.96 -16.84 -1.21
CA SER A 23 49.62 -18.10 -0.84
C SER A 23 50.29 -18.76 -2.06
N SER A 24 49.59 -18.80 -3.19
CA SER A 24 50.12 -19.29 -4.47
C SER A 24 51.37 -18.53 -4.91
N GLY A 25 51.38 -17.20 -4.78
CA GLY A 25 52.57 -16.39 -5.08
C GLY A 25 53.79 -16.72 -4.21
N LYS A 26 53.57 -17.03 -2.93
CA LYS A 26 54.65 -17.52 -2.03
C LYS A 26 55.16 -18.88 -2.50
N ILE A 27 54.28 -19.79 -2.93
CA ILE A 27 54.67 -21.09 -3.47
C ILE A 27 55.53 -20.92 -4.72
N VAL A 28 55.16 -20.05 -5.67
CA VAL A 28 55.97 -19.76 -6.87
C VAL A 28 57.39 -19.30 -6.50
N SER A 29 57.51 -18.46 -5.47
CA SER A 29 58.81 -17.98 -4.98
C SER A 29 59.67 -19.13 -4.42
N ILE A 30 59.06 -20.06 -3.67
CA ILE A 30 59.74 -21.25 -3.13
C ILE A 30 60.18 -22.18 -4.27
N ILE A 31 59.32 -22.43 -5.25
CA ILE A 31 59.64 -23.28 -6.40
C ILE A 31 60.77 -22.68 -7.23
N THR A 32 60.81 -21.35 -7.39
CA THR A 32 61.91 -20.65 -8.07
C THR A 32 63.23 -20.81 -7.31
N LEU A 33 63.21 -20.78 -5.97
CA LEU A 33 64.39 -21.08 -5.16
C LEU A 33 64.85 -22.53 -5.33
N ILE A 34 63.93 -23.49 -5.36
CA ILE A 34 64.24 -24.92 -5.56
C ILE A 34 64.88 -25.16 -6.93
N ASP A 35 64.36 -24.55 -8.00
CA ASP A 35 64.97 -24.61 -9.33
C ASP A 35 66.40 -24.01 -9.32
N GLY A 36 66.59 -22.90 -8.59
CA GLY A 36 67.92 -22.33 -8.36
C GLY A 36 68.88 -23.29 -7.63
N ILE A 37 68.42 -24.00 -6.60
CA ILE A 37 69.20 -25.00 -5.87
C ILE A 37 69.54 -26.19 -6.77
N ALA A 38 68.58 -26.65 -7.58
CA ALA A 38 68.79 -27.71 -8.55
C ALA A 38 69.86 -27.31 -9.58
N PHE A 39 69.80 -26.08 -10.10
CA PHE A 39 70.80 -25.55 -11.02
C PHE A 39 72.20 -25.46 -10.38
N GLN A 40 72.31 -24.95 -9.14
CA GLN A 40 73.58 -24.91 -8.42
C GLN A 40 74.15 -26.31 -8.17
N THR A 41 73.29 -27.27 -7.78
CA THR A 41 73.68 -28.67 -7.57
C THR A 41 74.18 -29.32 -8.86
N ASN A 42 73.54 -29.01 -9.99
CA ASN A 42 73.95 -29.46 -11.32
C ASN A 42 75.33 -28.89 -11.71
N LEU A 43 75.62 -27.62 -11.40
CA LEU A 43 76.95 -27.03 -11.63
C LEU A 43 78.02 -27.62 -10.71
N LEU A 44 77.71 -27.87 -9.43
CA LEU A 44 78.62 -28.54 -8.49
C LEU A 44 78.95 -29.96 -8.96
N ALA A 45 77.95 -30.71 -9.41
CA ALA A 45 78.11 -32.05 -9.96
C ALA A 45 78.99 -32.06 -11.21
N LEU A 46 78.80 -31.09 -12.12
CA LEU A 46 79.65 -30.91 -13.29
C LEU A 46 81.12 -30.66 -12.89
N ASN A 47 81.37 -29.76 -11.93
CA ASN A 47 82.72 -29.49 -11.44
C ASN A 47 83.35 -30.74 -10.81
N ALA A 48 82.57 -31.52 -10.05
CA ALA A 48 83.04 -32.77 -9.47
C ALA A 48 83.36 -33.83 -10.54
N SER A 49 82.56 -33.93 -11.60
CA SER A 49 82.87 -34.82 -12.75
C SER A 49 84.17 -34.44 -13.43
N VAL A 50 84.45 -33.14 -13.59
CA VAL A 50 85.70 -32.64 -14.19
C VAL A 50 86.91 -32.96 -13.32
N GLU A 51 86.81 -32.73 -12.01
CA GLU A 51 87.92 -33.02 -11.09
C GLU A 51 88.16 -34.53 -10.95
N ALA A 52 87.09 -35.34 -11.00
CA ALA A 52 87.18 -36.79 -11.04
C ALA A 52 87.89 -37.28 -12.31
N ALA A 53 87.63 -36.66 -13.46
CA ALA A 53 88.36 -36.97 -14.70
C ALA A 53 89.84 -36.56 -14.60
N ARG A 54 90.14 -35.45 -13.92
CA ARG A 54 91.51 -34.98 -13.68
C ARG A 54 92.33 -35.91 -12.77
N ALA A 55 91.67 -36.55 -11.80
CA ALA A 55 92.28 -37.55 -10.90
C ALA A 55 92.53 -38.92 -11.55
N GLY A 56 92.11 -39.13 -12.82
CA GLY A 56 92.33 -40.37 -13.56
C GLY A 56 91.67 -41.58 -12.90
N GLU A 57 92.42 -42.68 -12.75
CA GLU A 57 91.92 -43.94 -12.20
C GLU A 57 91.43 -43.81 -10.74
N HIS A 58 92.03 -42.92 -9.95
CA HIS A 58 91.61 -42.68 -8.56
C HIS A 58 90.27 -41.94 -8.46
N GLY A 59 89.84 -41.25 -9.53
CA GLY A 59 88.59 -40.50 -9.58
C GLY A 59 87.37 -41.30 -10.08
N ARG A 60 87.54 -42.55 -10.51
CA ARG A 60 86.46 -43.35 -11.14
C ARG A 60 85.18 -43.45 -10.29
N GLY A 61 85.31 -43.70 -8.98
CA GLY A 61 84.15 -43.75 -8.08
C GLY A 61 83.46 -42.40 -7.91
N PHE A 62 84.23 -41.31 -7.81
CA PHE A 62 83.70 -39.95 -7.72
C PHE A 62 83.00 -39.50 -9.00
N ALA A 63 83.48 -39.94 -10.17
CA ALA A 63 82.86 -39.62 -11.45
C ALA A 63 81.43 -40.19 -11.57
N VAL A 64 81.20 -41.42 -11.07
CA VAL A 64 79.87 -42.06 -11.07
C VAL A 64 78.92 -41.31 -10.14
N VAL A 65 79.37 -40.99 -8.91
CA VAL A 65 78.55 -40.24 -7.94
C VAL A 65 78.21 -38.85 -8.49
N ALA A 66 79.16 -38.15 -9.12
CA ALA A 66 78.93 -36.86 -9.74
C ALA A 66 77.89 -36.94 -10.88
N GLY A 67 77.92 -38.00 -11.70
CA GLY A 67 76.90 -38.25 -12.73
C GLY A 67 75.51 -38.50 -12.15
N GLU A 68 75.41 -39.25 -11.05
CA GLU A 68 74.14 -39.52 -10.37
C GLU A 68 73.56 -38.25 -9.73
N VAL A 69 74.40 -37.45 -9.06
CA VAL A 69 74.00 -36.15 -8.48
C VAL A 69 73.54 -35.18 -9.57
N ARG A 70 74.22 -35.15 -10.72
CA ARG A 70 73.82 -34.34 -11.87
C ARG A 70 72.44 -34.75 -12.39
N THR A 71 72.21 -36.05 -12.55
CA THR A 71 70.93 -36.61 -13.02
C THR A 71 69.80 -36.29 -12.03
N LEU A 72 70.07 -36.41 -10.74
CA LEU A 72 69.11 -36.04 -9.68
C LEU A 72 68.77 -34.55 -9.71
N ALA A 73 69.77 -33.69 -9.89
CA ALA A 73 69.58 -32.25 -10.00
C ALA A 73 68.73 -31.86 -11.23
N GLN A 74 68.97 -32.49 -12.39
CA GLN A 74 68.14 -32.29 -13.58
C GLN A 74 66.69 -32.71 -13.35
N ARG A 75 66.46 -33.89 -12.75
CA ARG A 75 65.11 -34.35 -12.38
C ARG A 75 64.40 -33.40 -11.41
N ALA A 76 65.14 -32.80 -10.47
CA ALA A 76 64.58 -31.82 -9.53
C ALA A 76 64.16 -30.52 -10.24
N ALA A 77 64.95 -30.04 -11.21
CA ALA A 77 64.62 -28.87 -12.02
C ALA A 77 63.38 -29.11 -12.89
N ASP A 78 63.28 -30.27 -13.54
CA ASP A 78 62.12 -30.64 -14.34
C ASP A 78 60.84 -30.72 -13.47
N ALA A 79 60.92 -31.35 -12.30
CA ALA A 79 59.80 -31.41 -11.36
C ALA A 79 59.40 -30.02 -10.82
N ALA A 80 60.38 -29.14 -10.55
CA ALA A 80 60.11 -27.78 -10.14
C ALA A 80 59.36 -27.00 -11.25
N LYS A 81 59.73 -27.20 -12.51
CA LYS A 81 59.06 -26.58 -13.66
C LYS A 81 57.62 -27.09 -13.83
N ASP A 82 57.38 -28.39 -13.67
CA ASP A 82 56.04 -28.96 -13.74
C ASP A 82 55.14 -28.42 -12.62
N ILE A 83 55.65 -28.35 -11.38
CA ILE A 83 54.92 -27.75 -10.24
C ILE A 83 54.62 -26.28 -10.52
N LYS A 84 55.58 -25.52 -11.07
CA LYS A 84 55.37 -24.11 -11.43
C LYS A 84 54.20 -23.96 -12.41
N GLY A 85 54.15 -24.79 -13.46
CA GLY A 85 53.05 -24.77 -14.42
C GLY A 85 51.68 -25.07 -13.79
N LEU A 86 51.61 -26.05 -12.88
CA LEU A 86 50.37 -26.37 -12.16
C LEU A 86 49.91 -25.24 -11.24
N ILE A 87 50.84 -24.51 -10.62
CA ILE A 87 50.51 -23.35 -9.78
C ILE A 87 50.06 -22.16 -10.63
N GLU A 88 50.67 -21.92 -11.79
CA GLU A 88 50.23 -20.89 -12.74
C GLU A 88 48.81 -21.15 -13.26
N ASP A 89 48.50 -22.40 -13.63
CA ASP A 89 47.14 -22.81 -14.02
C ASP A 89 46.14 -22.63 -12.86
N SER A 90 46.53 -23.05 -11.65
CA SER A 90 45.71 -22.88 -10.45
C SER A 90 45.45 -21.39 -10.15
N SER A 91 46.46 -20.53 -10.31
CA SER A 91 46.33 -19.08 -10.12
C SER A 91 45.35 -18.47 -11.12
N SER A 92 45.41 -18.88 -12.39
CA SER A 92 44.46 -18.45 -13.42
C SER A 92 43.02 -18.82 -13.06
N LYS A 93 42.80 -20.05 -12.58
CA LYS A 93 41.47 -20.52 -12.16
C LYS A 93 40.94 -19.78 -10.93
N VAL A 94 41.81 -19.46 -9.97
CA VAL A 94 41.44 -18.64 -8.79
C VAL A 94 41.04 -17.23 -9.23
N GLN A 95 41.76 -16.63 -10.18
CA GLN A 95 41.42 -15.31 -10.70
C GLN A 95 40.07 -15.28 -11.42
N GLU A 96 39.78 -16.31 -12.24
CA GLU A 96 38.46 -16.49 -12.86
C GLU A 96 37.37 -16.68 -11.80
N GLY A 97 37.61 -17.56 -10.82
CA GLY A 97 36.68 -17.79 -9.71
C GLY A 97 36.38 -16.52 -8.92
N ARG A 98 37.40 -15.69 -8.65
CA ARG A 98 37.23 -14.40 -7.99
C ARG A 98 36.33 -13.45 -8.80
N SER A 99 36.48 -13.41 -10.12
CA SER A 99 35.61 -12.62 -10.99
C SER A 99 34.15 -13.08 -10.92
N LEU A 100 33.92 -14.40 -10.97
CA LEU A 100 32.57 -14.97 -10.88
C LEU A 100 31.90 -14.69 -9.52
N VAL A 101 32.67 -14.79 -8.43
CA VAL A 101 32.18 -14.47 -7.08
C VAL A 101 31.81 -12.98 -6.97
N ASN A 102 32.62 -12.07 -7.54
CA ASN A 102 32.29 -10.65 -7.57
C ASN A 102 31.00 -10.37 -8.35
N GLN A 103 30.83 -10.93 -9.55
CA GLN A 103 29.61 -10.79 -10.35
C GLN A 103 28.37 -11.35 -9.62
N THR A 104 28.55 -12.45 -8.89
CA THR A 104 27.51 -13.02 -8.04
C THR A 104 27.13 -12.05 -6.91
N GLY A 105 28.12 -11.39 -6.30
CA GLY A 105 27.91 -10.35 -5.29
C GLY A 105 27.10 -9.17 -5.80
N GLU A 106 27.43 -8.65 -6.98
CA GLU A 106 26.67 -7.57 -7.64
C GLU A 106 25.22 -7.98 -7.93
N SER A 107 25.02 -9.21 -8.43
CA SER A 107 23.69 -9.75 -8.71
C SER A 107 22.86 -9.88 -7.44
N LEU A 108 23.45 -10.37 -6.34
CA LEU A 108 22.78 -10.47 -5.04
C LEU A 108 22.44 -9.09 -4.46
N ALA A 109 23.30 -8.08 -4.67
CA ALA A 109 23.01 -6.71 -4.25
C ALA A 109 21.79 -6.14 -5.01
N SER A 110 21.70 -6.35 -6.32
CA SER A 110 20.55 -5.94 -7.14
C SER A 110 19.25 -6.68 -6.77
N ILE A 111 19.35 -7.98 -6.44
CA ILE A 111 18.21 -8.75 -5.89
C ILE A 111 17.76 -8.16 -4.56
N SER A 112 18.69 -7.82 -3.65
CA SER A 112 18.34 -7.21 -2.38
C SER A 112 17.62 -5.87 -2.56
N GLU A 113 18.09 -5.02 -3.48
CA GLU A 113 17.43 -3.75 -3.79
C GLU A 113 16.01 -3.98 -4.32
N SER A 114 15.83 -4.98 -5.19
CA SER A 114 14.52 -5.35 -5.74
C SER A 114 13.56 -5.83 -4.65
N ILE A 115 14.05 -6.63 -3.69
CA ILE A 115 13.25 -7.08 -2.54
C ILE A 115 12.84 -5.89 -1.67
N THR A 116 13.72 -4.91 -1.43
CA THR A 116 13.36 -3.69 -0.70
C THR A 116 12.25 -2.91 -1.41
N LYS A 117 12.33 -2.73 -2.73
CA LYS A 117 11.27 -2.07 -3.52
C LYS A 117 9.93 -2.81 -3.40
N VAL A 118 9.94 -4.14 -3.44
CA VAL A 118 8.72 -4.94 -3.24
C VAL A 118 8.16 -4.73 -1.83
N SER A 119 9.01 -4.70 -0.80
CA SER A 119 8.61 -4.42 0.58
C SER A 119 7.97 -3.03 0.72
N ASP A 120 8.51 -2.02 0.04
CA ASP A 120 7.96 -0.66 0.05
C ASP A 120 6.57 -0.64 -0.59
N ILE A 121 6.41 -1.29 -1.75
CA ILE A 121 5.11 -1.42 -2.43
C ILE A 121 4.09 -2.14 -1.54
N VAL A 122 4.48 -3.21 -0.86
CA VAL A 122 3.57 -3.93 0.07
C VAL A 122 3.14 -3.02 1.22
N THR A 123 4.04 -2.18 1.72
CA THR A 123 3.73 -1.20 2.78
C THR A 123 2.76 -0.12 2.27
N GLU A 124 2.96 0.35 1.04
CA GLU A 124 2.06 1.30 0.38
C GLU A 124 0.67 0.68 0.14
N ILE A 125 0.60 -0.58 -0.33
CA ILE A 125 -0.65 -1.33 -0.49
C ILE A 125 -1.37 -1.48 0.84
N ALA A 126 -0.66 -1.84 1.91
CA ALA A 126 -1.26 -1.99 3.24
C ALA A 126 -1.87 -0.66 3.72
N THR A 127 -1.18 0.46 3.47
CA THR A 127 -1.66 1.80 3.80
C THR A 127 -2.89 2.18 2.97
N ALA A 128 -2.84 1.98 1.65
CA ALA A 128 -3.95 2.23 0.75
C ALA A 128 -5.18 1.36 1.08
N THR A 129 -4.96 0.11 1.46
CA THR A 129 -6.03 -0.81 1.89
C THR A 129 -6.69 -0.34 3.19
N SER A 130 -5.89 0.16 4.14
CA SER A 130 -6.42 0.75 5.38
C SER A 130 -7.28 1.98 5.08
N GLN A 131 -6.82 2.88 4.19
CA GLN A 131 -7.59 4.05 3.76
C GLN A 131 -8.88 3.66 3.02
N GLN A 132 -8.81 2.69 2.10
CA GLN A 132 -9.99 2.18 1.40
C GLN A 132 -11.02 1.61 2.37
N THR A 133 -10.59 0.93 3.44
CA THR A 133 -11.50 0.41 4.47
C THR A 133 -12.28 1.56 5.13
N THR A 134 -11.61 2.66 5.46
CA THR A 134 -12.28 3.87 5.98
C THR A 134 -13.27 4.46 4.98
N VAL A 135 -12.89 4.56 3.71
CA VAL A 135 -13.78 5.06 2.63
C VAL A 135 -15.00 4.16 2.46
N VAL A 136 -14.83 2.84 2.48
CA VAL A 136 -15.95 1.88 2.38
C VAL A 136 -16.92 2.04 3.56
N ASN A 137 -16.41 2.25 4.78
CA ASN A 137 -17.26 2.51 5.93
C ASN A 137 -18.07 3.81 5.77
N GLN A 138 -17.47 4.88 5.24
CA GLN A 138 -18.17 6.14 4.95
C GLN A 138 -19.25 5.94 3.88
N ILE A 139 -18.96 5.19 2.81
CA ILE A 139 -19.94 4.84 1.78
C ILE A 139 -21.10 4.07 2.39
N ASN A 140 -20.83 3.09 3.25
CA ASN A 140 -21.86 2.30 3.92
C ASN A 140 -22.79 3.20 4.77
N SER A 141 -22.22 4.12 5.56
CA SER A 141 -23.00 5.11 6.30
C SER A 141 -23.85 6.01 5.39
N ALA A 142 -23.29 6.50 4.28
CA ALA A 142 -24.03 7.33 3.32
C ALA A 142 -25.18 6.56 2.65
N VAL A 143 -24.98 5.28 2.30
CA VAL A 143 -26.05 4.42 1.77
C VAL A 143 -27.16 4.23 2.82
N GLY A 144 -26.81 4.04 4.09
CA GLY A 144 -27.79 4.00 5.18
C GLY A 144 -28.59 5.30 5.32
N GLN A 145 -27.97 6.47 5.13
CA GLN A 145 -28.68 7.76 5.12
C GLN A 145 -29.61 7.89 3.91
N LEU A 146 -29.16 7.48 2.73
CA LEU A 146 -30.00 7.46 1.52
C LEU A 146 -31.21 6.54 1.71
N GLU A 147 -31.03 5.39 2.36
CA GLU A 147 -32.13 4.48 2.67
C GLU A 147 -33.17 5.14 3.60
N ASN A 148 -32.73 5.89 4.61
CA ASN A 148 -33.66 6.64 5.49
C ASN A 148 -34.46 7.70 4.70
N VAL A 149 -33.79 8.48 3.85
CA VAL A 149 -34.47 9.48 3.00
C VAL A 149 -35.42 8.80 2.02
N ASN A 150 -35.05 7.64 1.47
CA ASN A 150 -35.90 6.87 0.58
C ASN A 150 -37.17 6.37 1.31
N GLN A 151 -37.03 5.86 2.54
CA GLN A 151 -38.19 5.47 3.36
C GLN A 151 -39.08 6.66 3.71
N GLN A 152 -38.49 7.81 4.03
CA GLN A 152 -39.25 9.04 4.26
C GLN A 152 -40.00 9.49 3.00
N ASN A 153 -39.39 9.38 1.82
CA ASN A 153 -40.04 9.68 0.55
C ASN A 153 -41.23 8.76 0.29
N VAL A 154 -41.09 7.46 0.58
CA VAL A 154 -42.21 6.50 0.47
C VAL A 154 -43.36 6.91 1.40
N ALA A 155 -43.07 7.21 2.67
CA ALA A 155 -44.08 7.66 3.63
C ALA A 155 -44.78 8.96 3.19
N LEU A 156 -44.01 9.94 2.69
CA LEU A 156 -44.54 11.19 2.14
C LEU A 156 -45.44 10.95 0.92
N VAL A 157 -45.08 10.00 0.04
CA VAL A 157 -45.90 9.64 -1.12
C VAL A 157 -47.20 8.97 -0.69
N GLU A 158 -47.17 8.11 0.33
CA GLU A 158 -48.37 7.51 0.92
C GLU A 158 -49.29 8.57 1.53
N GLU A 159 -48.73 9.47 2.35
CA GLU A 159 -49.48 10.58 2.96
C GLU A 159 -50.07 11.54 1.92
N SER A 160 -49.30 11.90 0.89
CA SER A 160 -49.74 12.73 -0.22
C SER A 160 -50.86 12.07 -1.03
N SER A 161 -50.77 10.74 -1.23
CA SER A 161 -51.81 9.97 -1.90
C SER A 161 -53.09 9.96 -1.07
N ALA A 162 -53.01 9.72 0.24
CA ALA A 162 -54.14 9.78 1.16
C ALA A 162 -54.80 11.17 1.19
N SER A 163 -53.99 12.23 1.22
CA SER A 163 -54.46 13.61 1.16
C SER A 163 -55.18 13.91 -0.15
N SER A 164 -54.67 13.40 -1.27
CA SER A 164 -55.30 13.54 -2.59
C SER A 164 -56.66 12.83 -2.66
N TYR A 165 -56.79 11.65 -2.06
CA TYR A 165 -58.08 10.95 -1.94
C TYR A 165 -59.07 11.73 -1.07
N SER A 166 -58.64 12.24 0.09
CA SER A 166 -59.48 13.06 0.98
C SER A 166 -59.98 14.33 0.27
N LEU A 167 -59.10 15.03 -0.44
CA LEU A 167 -59.45 16.22 -1.22
C LEU A 167 -60.44 15.90 -2.35
N SER A 168 -60.25 14.76 -3.02
CA SER A 168 -61.18 14.26 -4.04
C SER A 168 -62.58 14.02 -3.46
N ASP A 169 -62.68 13.37 -2.30
CA ASP A 169 -63.95 13.11 -1.63
C ASP A 169 -64.63 14.39 -1.12
N GLN A 170 -63.88 15.34 -0.56
CA GLN A 170 -64.42 16.66 -0.19
C GLN A 170 -64.96 17.42 -1.42
N THR A 171 -64.24 17.36 -2.54
CA THR A 171 -64.66 17.98 -3.80
C THR A 171 -65.95 17.34 -4.34
N LYS A 172 -66.08 16.00 -4.26
CA LYS A 172 -67.33 15.29 -4.61
C LYS A 172 -68.48 15.72 -3.70
N ALA A 173 -68.25 15.80 -2.38
CA ALA A 173 -69.26 16.23 -1.41
C ALA A 173 -69.73 17.66 -1.69
N LEU A 174 -68.80 18.60 -1.97
CA LEU A 174 -69.12 19.97 -2.34
C LEU A 174 -69.93 20.05 -3.63
N LYS A 175 -69.54 19.29 -4.66
CA LYS A 175 -70.30 19.18 -5.92
C LYS A 175 -71.71 18.67 -5.68
N GLN A 176 -71.89 17.69 -4.78
CA GLN A 176 -73.19 17.14 -4.43
C GLN A 176 -74.06 18.17 -3.68
N GLN A 177 -73.50 18.94 -2.74
CA GLN A 177 -74.21 20.03 -2.06
C GLN A 177 -74.66 21.12 -3.03
N ILE A 178 -73.83 21.48 -4.01
CA ILE A 178 -74.16 22.51 -5.02
C ILE A 178 -75.15 21.98 -6.08
N SER A 179 -75.23 20.66 -6.29
CA SER A 179 -76.09 20.05 -7.33
C SER A 179 -77.60 20.31 -7.17
N PHE A 180 -78.06 20.69 -5.97
CA PHE A 180 -79.44 21.14 -5.75
C PHE A 180 -79.74 22.49 -6.42
N PHE A 181 -78.73 23.37 -6.54
CA PHE A 181 -78.89 24.67 -7.18
C PHE A 181 -79.03 24.50 -8.70
N LYS A 182 -80.27 24.30 -9.16
CA LYS A 182 -80.63 24.34 -10.58
C LYS A 182 -80.59 25.78 -11.07
N VAL A 183 -79.49 26.15 -11.74
CA VAL A 183 -79.43 27.38 -12.52
C VAL A 183 -80.11 27.10 -13.86
N ASN A 184 -81.37 27.49 -13.99
CA ASN A 184 -81.98 27.59 -15.32
C ASN A 184 -81.23 28.68 -16.10
N ASN A 185 -80.98 28.46 -17.39
CA ASN A 185 -80.39 29.44 -18.31
C ASN A 185 -81.32 30.66 -18.59
N SER A 186 -82.24 30.94 -17.67
CA SER A 186 -83.21 32.02 -17.70
C SER A 186 -83.19 32.66 -16.32
N GLY A 187 -82.92 33.97 -16.28
CA GLY A 187 -82.41 34.70 -15.12
C GLY A 187 -83.20 34.57 -13.81
N ILE A 188 -82.48 34.94 -12.75
CA ILE A 188 -82.92 35.03 -11.36
C ILE A 188 -84.30 35.71 -11.29
N SER A 189 -85.33 34.96 -10.92
CA SER A 189 -86.64 35.51 -10.58
C SER A 189 -86.63 35.88 -9.11
N THR A 190 -86.66 37.18 -8.80
CA THR A 190 -86.84 37.70 -7.44
C THR A 190 -88.29 37.48 -6.99
N PRO A 191 -88.54 36.97 -5.77
CA PRO A 191 -89.90 36.87 -5.25
C PRO A 191 -90.43 38.25 -4.85
N THR A 192 -91.60 38.63 -5.39
CA THR A 192 -92.35 39.83 -4.98
C THR A 192 -92.92 39.61 -3.58
N VAL A 193 -92.42 40.35 -2.59
CA VAL A 193 -92.95 40.38 -1.22
C VAL A 193 -94.00 41.49 -1.11
N ALA A 194 -95.20 41.15 -0.61
CA ALA A 194 -96.28 42.11 -0.36
C ALA A 194 -95.94 43.09 0.79
N PRO A 195 -96.44 44.33 0.79
CA PRO A 195 -96.01 45.35 1.74
C PRO A 195 -96.55 45.09 3.16
N LEU A 196 -95.66 45.19 4.15
CA LEU A 196 -95.98 45.14 5.59
C LEU A 196 -96.62 46.46 6.04
N LYS A 197 -97.66 46.38 6.89
CA LYS A 197 -98.30 47.54 7.53
C LYS A 197 -97.35 48.18 8.55
N SER A 198 -97.43 49.51 8.68
CA SER A 198 -96.58 50.31 9.57
C SER A 198 -96.74 49.90 11.04
N ALA A 199 -95.62 49.78 11.75
CA ALA A 199 -95.54 49.39 13.16
C ALA A 199 -96.16 50.42 14.13
N GLU A 200 -96.55 51.59 13.64
CA GLU A 200 -97.15 52.68 14.42
C GLU A 200 -98.62 52.43 14.76
N GLU A 201 -99.33 51.63 13.95
CA GLU A 201 -100.74 51.25 14.22
C GLU A 201 -100.87 50.09 15.23
N VAL A 202 -99.81 49.32 15.48
CA VAL A 202 -99.91 48.06 16.23
C VAL A 202 -99.51 48.20 17.71
N PHE A 203 -98.64 49.16 18.06
CA PHE A 203 -98.03 49.17 19.41
C PHE A 203 -98.28 50.42 20.27
N GLY A 204 -98.89 51.49 19.74
CA GLY A 204 -99.25 52.70 20.51
C GLY A 204 -98.05 53.52 21.02
N ALA A 205 -98.18 54.85 21.02
CA ALA A 205 -97.05 55.78 21.22
C ALA A 205 -96.37 55.72 22.60
N GLN A 206 -96.94 55.03 23.60
CA GLN A 206 -96.35 54.90 24.93
C GLN A 206 -95.41 53.69 25.10
N ALA A 207 -95.46 52.69 24.20
CA ALA A 207 -94.58 51.53 24.27
C ALA A 207 -93.18 51.77 23.67
N LEU A 208 -92.99 52.84 22.87
CA LEU A 208 -91.70 53.16 22.24
C LEU A 208 -90.74 53.97 23.14
N ALA A 209 -91.21 54.51 24.28
CA ALA A 209 -90.36 55.30 25.17
C ALA A 209 -89.49 54.45 26.11
N GLU A 210 -89.86 53.20 26.35
CA GLU A 210 -89.20 52.32 27.35
C GLU A 210 -88.04 51.49 26.76
N ILE A 211 -87.83 51.53 25.44
CA ILE A 211 -86.79 50.74 24.73
C ILE A 211 -85.51 51.58 24.46
N THR A 212 -85.47 52.87 24.84
CA THR A 212 -84.38 53.80 24.45
C THR A 212 -83.31 54.06 25.51
N THR A 213 -83.29 53.35 26.64
CA THR A 213 -82.21 53.47 27.64
C THR A 213 -81.19 52.33 27.54
N PRO A 214 -79.91 52.59 27.18
CA PRO A 214 -78.89 51.56 27.03
C PRO A 214 -78.22 51.25 28.38
N SER A 215 -78.11 49.96 28.74
CA SER A 215 -77.28 49.50 29.87
C SER A 215 -76.13 48.63 29.36
N ALA A 216 -74.98 48.83 29.99
CA ALA A 216 -73.63 48.59 29.48
C ALA A 216 -73.13 47.13 29.54
N LYS A 217 -72.14 46.88 28.69
CA LYS A 217 -71.36 45.64 28.45
C LYS A 217 -70.51 45.22 29.67
N PRO A 218 -70.21 43.91 29.80
CA PRO A 218 -68.86 43.51 30.19
C PRO A 218 -68.21 42.43 29.30
N THR A 219 -66.88 42.47 29.34
CA THR A 219 -65.83 41.79 28.57
C THR A 219 -65.52 40.35 29.04
N PRO A 220 -64.81 39.52 28.22
CA PRO A 220 -64.48 38.13 28.54
C PRO A 220 -63.18 37.98 29.34
N SER A 221 -63.06 36.90 30.12
CA SER A 221 -61.83 36.48 30.82
C SER A 221 -61.36 35.13 30.27
N ALA A 222 -60.09 35.04 29.87
CA ALA A 222 -59.39 33.80 29.55
C ALA A 222 -58.16 33.68 30.47
N SER A 223 -58.02 32.53 31.12
CA SER A 223 -56.95 32.17 32.04
C SER A 223 -55.91 31.25 31.40
N SER A 224 -54.66 31.41 31.85
CA SER A 224 -53.55 30.43 31.96
C SER A 224 -53.07 29.76 30.66
N GLY A 225 -51.78 29.51 30.44
CA GLY A 225 -50.73 29.35 31.42
C GLY A 225 -49.34 29.29 30.79
N ASN A 226 -48.41 29.09 31.70
CA ASN A 226 -46.97 29.34 31.70
C ASN A 226 -46.18 28.20 31.02
N LYS A 227 -44.93 28.54 30.61
CA LYS A 227 -43.71 27.70 30.68
C LYS A 227 -43.61 26.50 29.72
N ASP A 228 -42.47 26.16 29.11
CA ASP A 228 -41.07 26.40 29.45
C ASP A 228 -40.21 26.59 28.18
N ASP A 229 -39.13 27.34 28.39
CA ASP A 229 -38.03 27.69 27.49
C ASP A 229 -36.89 26.70 27.78
N ASP A 230 -36.54 25.85 26.81
CA ASP A 230 -35.43 24.88 26.93
C ASP A 230 -34.72 24.75 25.58
N TRP A 231 -33.87 25.74 25.27
CA TRP A 231 -32.89 25.70 24.19
C TRP A 231 -31.48 25.73 24.79
N GLN A 232 -30.87 24.56 24.95
CA GLN A 232 -29.41 24.40 25.07
C GLN A 232 -28.97 23.13 24.33
N GLU A 233 -28.36 23.30 23.16
CA GLU A 233 -27.05 22.75 22.76
C GLU A 233 -26.87 22.87 21.23
N PHE A 234 -25.93 23.73 20.84
CA PHE A 234 -25.17 23.69 19.59
C PHE A 234 -23.72 23.37 19.95
#